data_AF-A0A1Q4FR41-F1
#
_entry.id   AF-A0A1Q4FR41-F1
#
_cell.length_a   1.000
_cell.length_b   1.000
_cell.length_c   1.000
_cell.angle_alpha   90.00
_cell.angle_beta   90.00
_cell.angle_gamma   90.00
#
_symmetry.space_group_name_H-M   'P 1'
#
loop_
_entity.id
_entity.type
_entity.pdbx_description
1 polymer ?
#
loop_
_entity_poly.entity_id
_entity_poly.type
_entity_poly.pdbx_seq_one_letter_code
_entity_poly.pdbx_strand_id
1 'polypeptide(L)'
;MVRIAAWLAWPVFAIAVLFLLLLVFLAASLSCTCVDCSSYNASRAGIWKLAMCVEAFQLDCGRLPDQLDELISEVRPEGCAGPWARASDLRDPYGSRFVYRRSADGSSFEVRGIGRDRVYGSADDVTTSDRPWPWLETFWRRPLWDCVIVTLPWFSIPLGPPLWLMAAIVRRIHRTARRCEATATE
;
A
#
# COMPACT_ATOMS: atom_id res chain seq x y z
N MET A 1 39.56 -25.04 -45.11
CA MET A 1 39.91 -23.61 -45.08
C MET A 1 38.89 -22.85 -44.22
N VAL A 2 39.08 -22.77 -42.90
CA VAL A 2 38.48 -21.70 -42.05
C VAL A 2 39.42 -21.52 -40.83
N ARG A 3 40.51 -20.79 -40.99
CA ARG A 3 41.30 -20.29 -39.84
C ARG A 3 40.61 -19.02 -39.38
N ILE A 4 39.54 -19.15 -38.59
CA ILE A 4 38.92 -18.01 -37.91
C ILE A 4 40.04 -17.34 -37.13
N ALA A 5 40.41 -16.11 -37.50
CA ALA A 5 41.51 -15.41 -36.90
C ALA A 5 41.21 -15.26 -35.40
N ALA A 6 41.98 -15.95 -34.55
CA ALA A 6 41.81 -15.96 -33.10
C ALA A 6 41.72 -14.54 -32.48
N TRP A 7 42.26 -13.55 -33.20
CA TRP A 7 42.21 -12.12 -32.89
C TRP A 7 40.79 -11.50 -32.92
N LEU A 8 39.82 -12.11 -33.62
CA LEU A 8 38.41 -11.68 -33.65
C LEU A 8 37.55 -12.33 -32.56
N ALA A 9 38.00 -13.44 -31.97
CA ALA A 9 37.25 -14.12 -30.90
C ALA A 9 37.31 -13.35 -29.58
N TRP A 10 38.45 -12.71 -29.29
CA TRP A 10 38.65 -11.89 -28.09
C TRP A 10 37.67 -10.70 -27.96
N PRO A 11 37.50 -9.83 -28.98
CA PRO A 11 36.57 -8.71 -28.87
C PRO A 11 35.11 -9.15 -28.75
N VAL A 12 34.70 -10.23 -29.43
CA VAL A 12 33.34 -10.77 -29.31
C VAL A 12 33.08 -11.31 -27.90
N PHE A 13 34.06 -12.00 -27.31
CA PHE A 13 33.97 -12.48 -25.94
C PHE A 13 33.92 -11.31 -24.92
N ALA A 14 34.76 -10.29 -25.10
CA ALA A 14 34.75 -9.11 -24.25
C ALA A 14 33.41 -8.37 -24.29
N ILE A 15 32.80 -8.22 -25.47
CA ILE A 15 31.47 -7.61 -25.64
C ILE A 15 30.39 -8.47 -24.97
N ALA A 16 30.44 -9.80 -25.14
CA ALA A 16 29.47 -10.70 -24.52
C ALA A 16 29.51 -10.63 -22.99
N VAL A 17 30.71 -10.60 -22.39
CA VAL A 17 30.88 -10.44 -20.94
C VAL A 17 30.41 -9.07 -20.46
N LEU A 18 30.74 -7.99 -21.18
CA LEU A 18 30.26 -6.64 -20.87
C LEU A 18 28.73 -6.58 -20.86
N PHE A 19 28.08 -7.18 -21.87
CA PHE A 19 26.63 -7.19 -21.98
C PHE A 19 25.98 -8.00 -20.85
N LEU A 20 26.58 -9.15 -20.48
CA LEU A 20 26.09 -9.97 -19.38
C LEU A 20 26.19 -9.23 -18.04
N LEU A 21 27.30 -8.53 -17.79
CA LEU A 21 27.46 -7.69 -16.59
C LEU A 21 26.47 -6.52 -16.55
N LEU A 22 26.21 -5.88 -17.70
CA LEU A 22 25.23 -4.79 -17.81
C LEU A 22 23.80 -5.28 -17.50
N LEU A 23 23.42 -6.44 -18.03
CA LEU A 23 22.09 -7.03 -17.77
C LEU A 23 21.90 -7.38 -16.29
N VAL A 24 22.91 -7.94 -15.64
CA VAL A 24 22.87 -8.25 -14.19
C VAL A 24 22.75 -6.97 -13.36
N PHE A 25 23.52 -5.93 -13.69
CA PHE A 25 23.46 -4.63 -13.00
C PHE A 25 22.07 -3.98 -13.13
N LEU A 26 21.48 -3.99 -14.34
CA LEU A 26 20.16 -3.43 -14.57
C LEU A 26 19.06 -4.21 -13.83
N ALA A 27 19.12 -5.54 -13.83
CA ALA A 27 18.18 -6.38 -13.09
C ALA A 27 18.24 -6.15 -11.57
N ALA A 28 19.43 -5.92 -11.01
CA ALA A 28 19.60 -5.60 -9.60
C ALA A 28 18.94 -4.25 -9.23
N SER A 29 19.05 -3.25 -10.10
CA SER A 29 18.49 -1.91 -9.84
C SER A 29 16.96 -1.87 -9.78
N LEU A 30 16.28 -2.79 -10.48
CA LEU A 30 14.82 -2.88 -10.52
C LEU A 30 14.21 -3.66 -9.34
N SER A 31 15.02 -4.41 -8.60
CA SER A 31 14.52 -5.34 -7.57
C SER A 31 14.24 -4.68 -6.21
N CYS A 32 14.67 -3.44 -5.98
CA CYS A 32 14.60 -2.82 -4.65
C CYS A 32 13.28 -2.07 -4.33
N THR A 33 12.38 -1.82 -5.29
CA THR A 33 11.25 -0.90 -5.07
C THR A 33 9.90 -1.55 -4.75
N CYS A 34 9.73 -2.87 -4.91
CA CYS A 34 8.43 -3.53 -4.71
C CYS A 34 8.19 -4.04 -3.28
N VAL A 35 9.26 -4.40 -2.56
CA VAL A 35 9.17 -5.00 -1.21
C VAL A 35 8.72 -3.99 -0.16
N ASP A 36 9.14 -2.73 -0.29
CA ASP A 36 8.77 -1.68 0.65
C ASP A 36 7.28 -1.31 0.51
N CYS A 37 6.77 -1.25 -0.74
CA CYS A 37 5.36 -1.00 -1.02
C CYS A 37 4.45 -2.14 -0.51
N SER A 38 4.85 -3.40 -0.65
CA SER A 38 4.05 -4.53 -0.17
C SER A 38 4.00 -4.57 1.36
N SER A 39 5.14 -4.31 2.03
CA SER A 39 5.25 -4.28 3.48
C SER A 39 4.46 -3.11 4.10
N TYR A 40 4.51 -1.94 3.46
CA TYR A 40 3.67 -0.79 3.84
C TYR A 40 2.18 -1.11 3.75
N ASN A 41 1.72 -1.66 2.62
CA ASN A 41 0.32 -2.01 2.42
C ASN A 41 -0.14 -3.13 3.37
N ALA A 42 0.72 -4.11 3.66
CA ALA A 42 0.45 -5.15 4.64
C ALA A 42 0.33 -4.59 6.07
N SER A 43 1.21 -3.66 6.47
CA SER A 43 1.12 -2.96 7.75
C SER A 43 -0.21 -2.20 7.87
N ARG A 44 -0.60 -1.50 6.81
CA ARG A 44 -1.87 -0.77 6.75
C ARG A 44 -3.06 -1.71 6.89
N ALA A 45 -3.07 -2.83 6.16
CA ALA A 45 -4.12 -3.83 6.28
C ALA A 45 -4.22 -4.42 7.71
N GLY A 46 -3.08 -4.64 8.37
CA GLY A 46 -3.01 -5.06 9.77
C GLY A 46 -3.65 -4.05 10.73
N ILE A 47 -3.38 -2.75 10.54
CA ILE A 47 -3.99 -1.66 11.32
C ILE A 47 -5.51 -1.64 11.14
N TRP A 48 -6.01 -1.75 9.91
CA TRP A 48 -7.45 -1.84 9.65
C TRP A 48 -8.08 -3.05 10.32
N LYS A 49 -7.44 -4.21 10.26
CA LYS A 49 -7.90 -5.43 10.95
C LYS A 49 -7.97 -5.20 12.46
N LEU A 50 -6.94 -4.63 13.07
CA LEU A 50 -6.92 -4.31 14.50
C LEU A 50 -7.99 -3.30 14.90
N ALA A 51 -8.23 -2.28 14.07
CA ALA A 51 -9.29 -1.31 14.30
C ALA A 51 -10.67 -2.00 14.36
N MET A 52 -10.97 -2.88 13.41
CA MET A 52 -12.21 -3.66 13.43
C MET A 52 -12.32 -4.56 14.67
N CYS A 53 -11.22 -5.18 15.10
CA CYS A 53 -11.19 -5.99 16.32
C CYS A 53 -11.47 -5.16 17.58
N VAL A 54 -10.91 -3.94 17.66
CA VAL A 54 -11.13 -3.01 18.78
C VAL A 54 -12.58 -2.51 18.80
N GLU A 55 -13.14 -2.18 17.64
CA GLU A 55 -14.54 -1.78 17.51
C GLU A 55 -15.49 -2.92 17.93
N ALA A 56 -15.21 -4.16 17.50
CA ALA A 56 -15.99 -5.32 17.90
C ALA A 56 -15.91 -5.58 19.41
N PHE A 57 -14.72 -5.44 20.02
CA PHE A 57 -14.57 -5.50 21.47
C PHE A 57 -15.40 -4.42 22.18
N GLN A 58 -15.45 -3.20 21.63
CA GLN A 58 -16.27 -2.13 22.19
C GLN A 58 -17.77 -2.44 22.12
N LEU A 59 -18.23 -3.05 21.02
CA LEU A 59 -19.63 -3.45 20.84
C LEU A 59 -20.05 -4.54 21.85
N ASP A 60 -19.16 -5.49 22.13
CA ASP A 60 -19.46 -6.62 23.01
C ASP A 60 -19.24 -6.30 24.51
N CYS A 61 -18.16 -5.60 24.84
CA CYS A 61 -17.78 -5.29 26.23
C CYS A 61 -18.27 -3.92 26.72
N GLY A 62 -18.77 -3.06 25.82
CA GLY A 62 -19.17 -1.68 26.15
C GLY A 62 -18.02 -0.74 26.51
N ARG A 63 -16.77 -1.20 26.42
CA ARG A 63 -15.54 -0.40 26.63
C ARG A 63 -14.52 -0.75 25.56
N LEU A 64 -13.71 0.22 25.12
CA LEU A 64 -12.46 -0.09 24.40
C LEU A 64 -11.41 -0.70 25.35
N PRO A 65 -10.44 -1.47 24.83
CA PRO A 65 -9.35 -1.99 25.62
C PRO A 65 -8.38 -0.87 26.06
N ASP A 66 -7.65 -1.08 27.15
CA ASP A 66 -6.59 -0.14 27.57
C ASP A 66 -5.27 -0.42 26.86
N GLN A 67 -5.05 -1.68 26.47
CA GLN A 67 -3.89 -2.14 25.75
C GLN A 67 -4.28 -3.14 24.67
N LEU A 68 -3.49 -3.18 23.59
CA LEU A 68 -3.69 -4.14 22.50
C LEU A 68 -3.60 -5.61 22.96
N ASP A 69 -2.93 -5.91 24.08
CA ASP A 69 -2.83 -7.27 24.64
C ASP A 69 -4.17 -7.79 25.17
N GLU A 70 -5.09 -6.91 25.55
CA GLU A 70 -6.42 -7.27 26.03
C GLU A 70 -7.29 -7.89 24.93
N LEU A 71 -6.93 -7.65 23.65
CA LEU A 71 -7.55 -8.32 22.50
C LEU A 71 -7.14 -9.79 22.37
N ILE A 72 -6.00 -10.18 22.97
CA ILE A 72 -5.49 -11.57 22.98
C ILE A 72 -5.88 -12.28 24.26
N SER A 73 -6.07 -11.54 25.37
CA SER A 73 -6.23 -12.13 26.69
C SER A 73 -7.40 -13.10 26.75
N GLU A 74 -7.10 -14.34 27.11
CA GLU A 74 -8.07 -15.43 27.24
C GLU A 74 -8.97 -15.23 28.49
N VAL A 75 -8.51 -14.44 29.47
CA VAL A 75 -9.25 -14.07 30.67
C VAL A 75 -10.29 -13.01 30.29
N ARG A 76 -11.51 -13.49 30.04
CA ARG A 76 -12.65 -12.70 29.58
C ARG A 76 -13.26 -11.89 30.72
N PRO A 77 -13.46 -10.57 30.56
CA PRO A 77 -14.43 -9.84 31.35
C PRO A 77 -15.83 -10.45 31.14
N GLU A 78 -16.66 -10.45 32.18
CA GLU A 78 -18.03 -10.97 32.08
C GLU A 78 -18.80 -10.22 30.97
N GLY A 79 -19.39 -10.97 30.02
CA GLY A 79 -20.14 -10.40 28.89
C GLY A 79 -19.37 -10.31 27.56
N CYS A 80 -18.04 -10.45 27.55
CA CYS A 80 -17.24 -10.34 26.33
C CYS A 80 -17.10 -11.68 25.57
N ALA A 81 -17.29 -11.68 24.25
CA ALA A 81 -17.16 -12.88 23.41
C ALA A 81 -15.73 -13.03 22.82
N GLY A 82 -14.92 -13.90 23.42
CA GLY A 82 -13.71 -14.49 22.81
C GLY A 82 -12.50 -13.56 22.56
N PRO A 83 -11.38 -14.15 22.10
CA PRO A 83 -10.19 -13.39 21.68
C PRO A 83 -10.41 -12.77 20.30
N TRP A 84 -10.22 -11.45 20.20
CA TRP A 84 -10.48 -10.67 18.99
C TRP A 84 -9.28 -10.61 18.04
N ALA A 85 -8.08 -10.83 18.57
CA ALA A 85 -6.84 -10.80 17.80
C ALA A 85 -5.94 -11.98 18.19
N ARG A 86 -5.12 -12.42 17.23
CA ARG A 86 -4.03 -13.35 17.51
C ARG A 86 -2.79 -12.57 17.91
N ALA A 87 -1.89 -13.18 18.69
CA ALA A 87 -0.61 -12.59 19.03
C ALA A 87 0.24 -12.18 17.80
N SER A 88 0.04 -12.86 16.67
CA SER A 88 0.67 -12.53 15.39
C SER A 88 0.14 -11.22 14.76
N ASP A 89 -1.12 -10.86 15.04
CA ASP A 89 -1.77 -9.69 14.44
C ASP A 89 -1.33 -8.37 15.10
N LEU A 90 -0.70 -8.44 16.27
CA LEU A 90 -0.18 -7.27 16.99
C LEU A 90 1.19 -6.79 16.47
N ARG A 91 1.76 -7.50 15.50
CA ARG A 91 3.07 -7.18 14.93
C ARG A 91 2.90 -6.75 13.49
N ASP A 92 3.67 -5.75 13.10
CA ASP A 92 3.79 -5.31 11.72
C ASP A 92 4.75 -6.27 10.94
N PRO A 93 4.76 -6.24 9.59
CA PRO A 93 5.70 -7.00 8.78
C PRO A 93 7.17 -6.64 8.99
N TYR A 94 7.46 -5.52 9.67
CA TYR A 94 8.82 -5.11 10.05
C TYR A 94 9.28 -5.70 11.40
N GLY A 95 8.39 -6.44 12.08
CA GLY A 95 8.61 -7.10 13.37
C GLY A 95 8.38 -6.23 14.60
N SER A 96 7.99 -4.96 14.39
CA SER A 96 7.65 -4.00 15.43
C SER A 96 6.22 -4.23 15.93
N ARG A 97 5.97 -3.94 17.20
CA ARG A 97 4.63 -4.05 17.78
C ARG A 97 3.82 -2.78 17.48
N PHE A 98 2.55 -2.94 17.13
CA PHE A 98 1.66 -1.79 16.95
C PHE A 98 1.49 -1.02 18.25
N VAL A 99 1.39 0.30 18.12
CA VAL A 99 1.28 1.23 19.22
C VAL A 99 -0.15 1.69 19.32
N TYR A 100 -0.75 1.43 20.47
CA TYR A 100 -2.12 1.77 20.78
C TYR A 100 -2.17 3.04 21.62
N ARG A 101 -3.03 3.98 21.25
CA ARG A 101 -3.36 5.13 22.09
C ARG A 101 -4.86 5.33 22.10
N ARG A 102 -5.42 5.41 23.31
CA ARG A 102 -6.82 5.73 23.54
C ARG A 102 -6.96 7.20 23.90
N SER A 103 -8.03 7.85 23.43
CA SER A 103 -8.38 9.19 23.91
C SER A 103 -8.91 9.12 25.34
N ALA A 104 -8.68 10.18 26.12
CA ALA A 104 -9.17 10.28 27.50
C ALA A 104 -10.71 10.20 27.60
N ASP A 105 -11.41 10.66 26.56
CA ASP A 105 -12.87 10.62 26.48
C ASP A 105 -13.42 9.22 26.16
N GLY A 106 -12.54 8.25 25.85
CA GLY A 106 -12.94 6.89 25.48
C GLY A 106 -13.77 6.80 24.20
N SER A 107 -13.84 7.86 23.40
CA SER A 107 -14.62 7.92 22.16
C SER A 107 -13.80 7.56 20.91
N SER A 108 -12.49 7.74 20.96
CA SER A 108 -11.58 7.47 19.84
C SER A 108 -10.34 6.71 20.27
N PHE A 109 -9.78 5.98 19.31
CA PHE A 109 -8.52 5.27 19.46
C PHE A 109 -7.66 5.50 18.22
N GLU A 110 -6.35 5.41 18.41
CA GLU A 110 -5.35 5.47 17.36
C GLU A 110 -4.48 4.23 17.46
N VAL A 111 -4.33 3.52 16.34
CA VAL A 111 -3.33 2.46 16.18
C VAL A 111 -2.27 2.95 15.21
N ARG A 112 -1.00 2.79 15.58
CA ARG A 112 0.15 3.23 14.78
C ARG A 112 1.15 2.10 14.59
N GLY A 113 1.62 1.93 13.34
CA GLY A 113 2.80 1.14 13.00
C GLY A 113 4.01 2.06 12.83
N ILE A 114 5.19 1.62 13.30
CA ILE A 114 6.43 2.41 13.36
C ILE A 114 7.27 2.29 12.06
N GLY A 115 6.70 1.66 11.03
CA GLY A 115 7.40 1.49 9.75
C GLY A 115 8.71 0.70 9.86
N ARG A 116 9.59 0.96 8.89
CA ARG A 116 10.88 0.27 8.76
C ARG A 116 11.95 0.97 9.59
N ASP A 117 11.83 2.28 9.77
CA ASP A 117 12.83 3.08 10.48
C ASP A 117 12.80 2.87 12.01
N ARG A 118 11.70 2.32 12.54
CA ARG A 118 11.47 2.06 13.96
C ARG A 118 11.53 3.34 14.81
N VAL A 119 11.27 4.49 14.21
CA VAL A 119 11.23 5.79 14.87
C VAL A 119 9.81 6.31 14.90
N TYR A 120 9.33 6.69 16.09
CA TYR A 120 8.00 7.26 16.24
C TYR A 120 7.88 8.65 15.58
N GLY A 121 6.83 8.85 14.79
CA GLY A 121 6.47 10.15 14.20
C GLY A 121 7.22 10.47 12.92
N SER A 122 7.83 9.47 12.29
CA SER A 122 8.45 9.59 10.98
C SER A 122 7.41 9.55 9.84
N ALA A 123 7.87 9.71 8.60
CA ALA A 123 7.00 9.73 7.43
C ALA A 123 6.57 8.33 6.94
N ASP A 124 7.23 7.27 7.40
CA ASP A 124 6.90 5.87 7.08
C ASP A 124 5.93 5.23 8.09
N ASP A 125 5.59 5.94 9.17
CA ASP A 125 4.53 5.56 10.08
C ASP A 125 3.20 5.41 9.35
N VAL A 126 2.42 4.41 9.78
CA VAL A 126 1.05 4.20 9.31
C VAL A 126 0.12 4.32 10.50
N THR A 127 -0.90 5.17 10.40
CA THR A 127 -1.87 5.44 11.45
C THR A 127 -3.29 5.01 11.03
N THR A 128 -4.14 4.69 12.00
CA THR A 128 -5.59 4.51 11.78
C THR A 128 -6.26 5.74 11.16
N SER A 129 -5.75 6.94 11.47
CA SER A 129 -6.26 8.20 10.89
C SER A 129 -5.87 8.40 9.43
N ASP A 130 -4.93 7.64 8.89
CA ASP A 130 -4.53 7.77 7.51
C ASP A 130 -5.65 7.30 6.58
N ARG A 131 -6.06 8.20 5.69
CA ARG A 131 -7.18 7.91 4.79
C ARG A 131 -6.80 6.80 3.83
N PRO A 132 -7.69 5.81 3.60
CA PRO A 132 -7.35 4.60 2.87
C PRO A 132 -7.07 4.82 1.37
N TRP A 133 -7.41 5.97 0.78
CA TRP A 133 -7.15 6.20 -0.66
C TRP A 133 -6.86 7.66 -0.99
N PRO A 134 -5.59 8.05 -1.18
CA PRO A 134 -5.26 9.40 -1.65
C PRO A 134 -5.85 9.70 -3.03
N TRP A 135 -5.90 8.70 -3.92
CA TRP A 135 -6.31 8.90 -5.32
C TRP A 135 -7.82 9.08 -5.52
N LEU A 136 -8.67 8.52 -4.65
CA LEU A 136 -10.12 8.77 -4.68
C LEU A 136 -10.44 10.20 -4.26
N GLU A 137 -9.66 10.79 -3.34
CA GLU A 137 -9.82 12.20 -2.97
C GLU A 137 -9.34 13.15 -4.07
N THR A 138 -8.25 12.80 -4.78
CA THR A 138 -7.83 13.56 -5.95
C THR A 138 -8.84 13.50 -7.08
N PHE A 139 -9.48 12.33 -7.30
CA PHE A 139 -10.48 12.12 -8.34
C PHE A 139 -11.77 12.94 -8.11
N TRP A 140 -12.13 13.23 -6.85
CA TRP A 140 -13.33 14.02 -6.51
C TRP A 140 -13.05 15.49 -6.15
N ARG A 141 -11.83 15.86 -5.71
CA ARG A 141 -11.48 17.26 -5.36
C ARG A 141 -10.90 18.06 -6.51
N ARG A 142 -10.48 17.43 -7.61
CA ARG A 142 -10.11 18.16 -8.83
C ARG A 142 -11.17 17.94 -9.89
N PRO A 143 -12.00 18.95 -10.23
CA PRO A 143 -12.76 18.86 -11.46
C PRO A 143 -11.79 18.56 -12.60
N LEU A 144 -12.07 17.54 -13.42
CA LEU A 144 -11.28 17.17 -14.61
C LEU A 144 -11.22 18.28 -15.69
N TRP A 145 -11.65 19.50 -15.34
CA TRP A 145 -11.85 20.66 -16.20
C TRP A 145 -10.82 21.76 -15.99
N ASP A 146 -9.90 21.64 -15.01
CA ASP A 146 -8.76 22.55 -14.87
C ASP A 146 -7.65 22.21 -15.90
N CYS A 147 -8.06 22.10 -17.16
CA CYS A 147 -7.18 22.17 -18.31
C CYS A 147 -7.00 23.65 -18.66
N VAL A 148 -5.75 24.10 -18.58
CA VAL A 148 -5.19 25.31 -19.21
C VAL A 148 -6.17 25.98 -20.19
N ILE A 149 -6.75 27.11 -19.78
CA ILE A 149 -7.47 27.99 -20.69
C ILE A 149 -6.41 28.73 -21.52
N VAL A 150 -6.21 28.30 -22.77
CA VAL A 150 -5.56 29.15 -23.77
C VAL A 150 -6.65 30.05 -24.33
N THR A 151 -6.74 31.27 -23.81
CA THR A 151 -7.62 32.30 -24.38
C THR A 151 -7.01 32.81 -25.68
N LEU A 152 -7.54 32.38 -26.82
CA LEU A 152 -7.41 33.13 -28.08
C LEU A 152 -8.67 33.98 -28.29
N PRO A 153 -8.57 35.18 -28.89
CA PRO A 153 -9.57 36.22 -28.70
C PRO A 153 -10.92 36.01 -29.42
N TRP A 154 -11.11 34.90 -30.16
CA TRP A 154 -12.20 34.80 -31.13
C TRP A 154 -12.92 33.44 -31.24
N PHE A 155 -12.53 32.38 -30.50
CA PHE A 155 -13.17 31.05 -30.70
C PHE A 155 -13.05 30.11 -29.50
N SER A 156 -14.16 29.49 -29.09
CA SER A 156 -14.23 28.48 -28.02
C SER A 156 -14.61 27.11 -28.62
N ILE A 157 -13.67 26.16 -28.67
CA ILE A 157 -13.93 24.77 -29.10
C ILE A 157 -13.78 23.85 -27.89
N PRO A 158 -14.84 23.12 -27.44
CA PRO A 158 -14.72 22.13 -26.38
C PRO A 158 -14.10 20.84 -26.94
N LEU A 159 -12.77 20.74 -26.90
CA LEU A 159 -12.03 19.49 -27.17
C LEU A 159 -12.00 18.61 -25.91
N GLY A 160 -13.15 18.06 -25.53
CA GLY A 160 -13.24 16.98 -24.56
C GLY A 160 -13.23 15.61 -25.27
N PRO A 161 -12.55 14.58 -24.73
CA PRO A 161 -12.66 13.23 -25.29
C PRO A 161 -14.12 12.75 -25.22
N PRO A 162 -14.64 12.07 -26.26
CA PRO A 162 -16.03 11.63 -26.29
C PRO A 162 -16.32 10.68 -25.13
N LEU A 163 -17.48 10.83 -24.49
CA LEU A 163 -17.93 10.05 -23.31
C LEU A 163 -17.76 8.52 -23.45
N TRP A 164 -17.78 8.01 -24.68
CA TRP A 164 -17.51 6.60 -24.98
C TRP A 164 -16.08 6.15 -24.63
N LEU A 165 -15.08 7.02 -24.81
CA LEU A 165 -13.69 6.74 -24.45
C LEU A 165 -13.52 6.65 -22.92
N MET A 166 -14.18 7.56 -22.18
CA MET A 166 -14.19 7.52 -20.71
C MET A 166 -14.85 6.24 -20.20
N ALA A 167 -15.98 5.84 -20.79
CA ALA A 167 -16.64 4.57 -20.45
C ALA A 167 -15.74 3.35 -20.76
N ALA A 168 -14.96 3.37 -21.84
CA ALA A 168 -14.05 2.29 -22.20
C ALA A 168 -12.85 2.20 -21.24
N ILE A 169 -12.28 3.34 -20.84
CA ILE A 169 -11.17 3.41 -19.89
C ILE A 169 -11.63 2.96 -18.50
N VAL A 170 -12.79 3.46 -18.02
CA VAL A 170 -13.36 3.03 -16.72
C VAL A 170 -13.66 1.54 -16.73
N ARG A 171 -14.26 0.99 -17.81
CA ARG A 171 -14.50 -0.46 -17.92
C ARG A 171 -13.19 -1.25 -17.93
N ARG A 172 -12.10 -0.71 -18.49
CA ARG A 172 -10.80 -1.39 -18.51
C ARG A 172 -10.13 -1.40 -17.14
N ILE A 173 -10.20 -0.28 -16.41
CA ILE A 173 -9.71 -0.16 -15.02
C ILE A 173 -10.50 -1.07 -14.08
N HIS A 174 -11.82 -1.16 -14.27
CA HIS A 174 -12.67 -2.02 -13.44
C HIS A 174 -12.38 -3.52 -13.65
N ARG A 175 -11.95 -3.92 -14.85
CA ARG A 175 -11.55 -5.32 -15.15
C ARG A 175 -10.19 -5.67 -14.56
N THR A 176 -9.28 -4.72 -14.46
CA THR A 176 -7.96 -4.94 -13.83
C THR A 176 -8.07 -5.02 -12.31
N ALA A 177 -8.93 -4.23 -11.68
CA ALA A 177 -9.17 -4.29 -10.24
C ALA A 177 -9.69 -5.67 -9.78
N ARG A 178 -10.64 -6.25 -10.52
CA ARG A 178 -11.16 -7.60 -10.22
C ARG A 178 -10.13 -8.73 -10.33
N ARG A 179 -9.05 -8.53 -11.11
CA ARG A 179 -7.97 -9.52 -11.22
C ARG A 179 -7.04 -9.50 -10.01
N CYS A 180 -6.85 -8.35 -9.38
CA CYS A 180 -6.02 -8.22 -8.18
C CYS A 180 -6.72 -8.80 -6.94
N GLU A 181 -8.06 -8.71 -6.86
CA GLU A 181 -8.84 -9.34 -5.79
C GLU A 181 -8.80 -10.87 -5.88
N ALA A 182 -8.83 -11.44 -7.09
CA ALA A 182 -8.76 -12.89 -7.29
C ALA A 182 -7.41 -13.51 -6.91
N THR A 183 -6.32 -12.75 -6.93
CA THR A 183 -4.98 -13.21 -6.52
C THR A 183 -4.68 -13.02 -5.04
N ALA A 184 -5.56 -12.35 -4.29
CA ALA A 184 -5.38 -12.10 -2.86
C ALA A 184 -6.08 -13.15 -1.97
N THR A 185 -6.81 -14.08 -2.57
CA THR A 185 -7.59 -15.13 -1.87
C THR A 185 -7.05 -16.55 -2.08
N GLU A 186 -5.90 -16.70 -2.73
CA GLU A 186 -5.11 -17.95 -2.76
C GLU A 186 -3.99 -17.92 -1.72
#